data_AF-K6UF43-F1
#
_entry.id   AF-K6UF43-F1
#
_cell.length_a   1.000
_cell.length_b   1.000
_cell.length_c   1.000
_cell.angle_alpha   90.00
_cell.angle_beta   90.00
_cell.angle_gamma   90.00
#
_symmetry.space_group_name_H-M   'P 1'
#
loop_
_entity.id
_entity.type
_entity.pdbx_description
1 polymer ?
#
loop_
_entity_poly.entity_id
_entity_poly.type
_entity_poly.pdbx_seq_one_letter_code
_entity_poly.pdbx_strand_id
1 'polypeptide(L)'
;MNAYNNNGKDTIENNISTELTNIIFRVNKELKKDENCTYYIHGTFSEWRKKTDLHDYFENYSTFIQNISDKAKNETYCQYIDYINNLYKKYMNICCPCYSRPKYACEEHCPKFFKCNRKFFPIYLLDKLECKDNVSLQKENEKFESLIVDLDVIRKSQLVATNFYKMLTKDYFYRFIFSTYILLGIFLIIFLFYKFIPIGFILNKIISKEKQINYHNGEGNRKELLEYEKQYLNGNSNKNRLRIAYHST
;
A
#
# COMPACT_ATOMS: atom_id res chain seq x y z
N MET A 1 -8.25 -24.79 19.72
CA MET A 1 -8.96 -25.50 18.64
C MET A 1 -10.41 -25.04 18.65
N ASN A 2 -10.80 -24.13 17.75
CA ASN A 2 -12.19 -23.71 17.44
C ASN A 2 -12.14 -22.68 16.30
N ALA A 3 -11.84 -23.14 15.08
CA ALA A 3 -11.81 -22.29 13.87
C ALA A 3 -13.04 -22.49 12.96
N TYR A 4 -13.95 -23.41 13.29
CA TYR A 4 -15.08 -23.79 12.43
C TYR A 4 -16.43 -23.12 12.79
N ASN A 5 -16.54 -22.44 13.93
CA ASN A 5 -17.82 -21.83 14.37
C ASN A 5 -18.04 -20.39 13.91
N ASN A 6 -16.99 -19.69 13.44
CA ASN A 6 -17.12 -18.28 13.03
C ASN A 6 -17.77 -18.17 11.64
N ASN A 7 -17.40 -19.04 10.69
CA ASN A 7 -17.91 -18.97 9.32
C ASN A 7 -19.42 -19.21 9.23
N GLY A 8 -19.97 -20.14 10.02
CA GLY A 8 -21.41 -20.41 10.03
C GLY A 8 -22.23 -19.25 10.61
N LYS A 9 -21.75 -18.65 11.69
CA LYS A 9 -22.41 -17.50 12.34
C LYS A 9 -22.38 -16.26 11.45
N ASP A 10 -21.24 -15.96 10.83
CA ASP A 10 -21.10 -14.83 9.91
C ASP A 10 -22.00 -14.97 8.68
N THR A 11 -22.17 -16.20 8.17
CA THR A 11 -23.08 -16.49 7.04
C THR A 11 -24.55 -16.25 7.42
N ILE A 12 -24.96 -16.67 8.63
CA ILE A 12 -26.33 -16.46 9.13
C ILE A 12 -26.60 -14.96 9.38
N GLU A 13 -25.68 -14.23 10.00
CA GLU A 13 -25.84 -12.80 10.27
C GLU A 13 -25.93 -11.97 8.97
N ASN A 14 -25.17 -12.34 7.94
CA ASN A 14 -25.26 -11.72 6.62
C ASN A 14 -26.60 -11.97 5.92
N ASN A 15 -27.16 -13.18 6.06
CA ASN A 15 -28.48 -13.49 5.51
C ASN A 15 -29.58 -12.65 6.19
N ILE A 16 -29.53 -12.49 7.51
CA ILE A 16 -30.50 -11.66 8.26
C ILE A 16 -30.43 -10.20 7.82
N SER A 17 -29.24 -9.64 7.69
CA SER A 17 -29.04 -8.25 7.25
C SER A 17 -29.59 -8.02 5.84
N THR A 18 -29.40 -9.00 4.94
CA THR A 18 -29.89 -8.94 3.57
C THR A 18 -31.42 -8.98 3.52
N GLU A 19 -32.01 -9.88 4.30
CA GLU A 19 -33.47 -10.03 4.36
C GLU A 19 -34.15 -8.78 4.95
N LEU A 20 -33.60 -8.22 6.03
CA LEU A 20 -34.05 -6.93 6.59
C LEU A 20 -33.96 -5.80 5.56
N THR A 21 -32.85 -5.73 4.81
CA THR A 21 -32.67 -4.71 3.77
C THR A 21 -33.72 -4.85 2.67
N ASN A 22 -34.02 -6.08 2.26
CA ASN A 22 -35.05 -6.38 1.26
C ASN A 22 -36.46 -6.01 1.75
N ILE A 23 -36.79 -6.29 3.01
CA ILE A 23 -38.08 -5.92 3.61
C ILE A 23 -38.21 -4.41 3.64
N ILE A 24 -37.20 -3.70 4.13
CA ILE A 24 -37.24 -2.23 4.21
C ILE A 24 -37.35 -1.62 2.80
N PHE A 25 -36.71 -2.23 1.79
CA PHE A 25 -36.87 -1.81 0.38
C PHE A 25 -38.26 -2.05 -0.17
N ARG A 26 -38.88 -3.18 0.16
CA ARG A 26 -40.24 -3.46 -0.26
C ARG A 26 -41.21 -2.47 0.36
N VAL A 27 -41.15 -2.28 1.68
CA VAL A 27 -42.02 -1.33 2.40
C VAL A 27 -41.87 0.07 1.83
N ASN A 28 -40.63 0.53 1.62
CA ASN A 28 -40.38 1.89 1.14
C ASN A 28 -40.82 2.12 -0.31
N LYS A 29 -40.89 1.06 -1.12
CA LYS A 29 -41.46 1.10 -2.47
C LYS A 29 -42.99 1.18 -2.44
N GLU A 30 -43.63 0.62 -1.42
CA GLU A 30 -45.08 0.62 -1.23
C GLU A 30 -45.60 1.94 -0.62
N LEU A 31 -44.73 2.72 0.03
CA LEU A 31 -45.05 4.07 0.53
C LEU A 31 -45.30 5.06 -0.62
N LYS A 32 -46.14 6.08 -0.37
CA LYS A 32 -46.35 7.16 -1.34
C LYS A 32 -45.05 7.92 -1.61
N LYS A 33 -44.96 8.58 -2.75
CA LYS A 33 -43.71 9.17 -3.26
C LYS A 33 -43.16 10.30 -2.37
N ASP A 34 -44.01 10.92 -1.57
CA ASP A 34 -43.75 11.94 -0.56
C ASP A 34 -43.52 11.36 0.86
N GLU A 35 -43.80 10.08 1.05
CA GLU A 35 -43.60 9.32 2.30
C GLU A 35 -42.40 8.36 2.21
N ASN A 36 -41.71 8.31 1.06
CA ASN A 36 -40.55 7.44 0.90
C ASN A 36 -39.35 7.96 1.71
N CYS A 37 -38.75 7.06 2.48
CA CYS A 37 -37.56 7.34 3.27
C CYS A 37 -36.32 7.16 2.42
N THR A 38 -35.44 8.15 2.34
CA THR A 38 -34.06 7.91 1.89
C THR A 38 -33.30 7.22 3.03
N TYR A 39 -33.16 5.92 2.94
CA TYR A 39 -32.38 5.15 3.91
C TYR A 39 -31.16 4.51 3.25
N TYR A 40 -30.05 4.51 3.99
CA TYR A 40 -28.85 3.78 3.64
C TYR A 40 -28.63 2.73 4.72
N ILE A 41 -29.08 1.51 4.45
CA ILE A 41 -28.79 0.36 5.29
C ILE A 41 -27.38 -0.11 4.92
N HIS A 42 -26.39 0.61 5.44
CA HIS A 42 -24.99 0.23 5.30
C HIS A 42 -24.51 -0.49 6.55
N GLY A 43 -23.73 -1.55 6.31
CA GLY A 43 -23.11 -2.36 7.34
C GLY A 43 -23.81 -3.69 7.56
N THR A 44 -23.18 -4.54 8.37
CA THR A 44 -23.71 -5.86 8.71
C THR A 44 -24.48 -5.81 10.03
N PHE A 45 -25.31 -6.82 10.27
CA PHE A 45 -26.01 -6.96 11.55
C PHE A 45 -25.06 -6.95 12.76
N SER A 46 -23.88 -7.57 12.60
CA SER A 46 -22.79 -7.54 13.58
C SER A 46 -22.32 -6.11 13.88
N GLU A 47 -22.20 -5.26 12.86
CA GLU A 47 -21.81 -3.87 13.03
C GLU A 47 -22.90 -3.03 13.69
N TRP A 48 -24.17 -3.27 13.36
CA TRP A 48 -25.27 -2.57 14.02
C TRP A 48 -25.34 -2.92 15.49
N ARG A 49 -25.16 -4.20 15.85
CA ARG A 49 -25.08 -4.60 17.26
C ARG A 49 -23.99 -3.82 18.01
N LYS A 50 -22.79 -3.72 17.44
CA LYS A 50 -21.68 -2.95 18.04
C LYS A 50 -22.01 -1.45 18.20
N LYS A 51 -22.70 -0.85 17.22
CA LYS A 51 -23.17 0.53 17.30
C LYS A 51 -24.24 0.70 18.38
N THR A 52 -25.18 -0.25 18.48
CA THR A 52 -26.21 -0.28 19.52
C THR A 52 -25.59 -0.42 20.90
N ASP A 53 -24.64 -1.35 21.10
CA ASP A 53 -23.98 -1.54 22.39
C ASP A 53 -23.27 -0.25 22.87
N LEU A 54 -22.65 0.49 21.94
CA LEU A 54 -22.06 1.80 22.23
C LEU A 54 -23.11 2.85 22.58
N HIS A 55 -24.19 2.93 21.78
CA HIS A 55 -25.30 3.83 22.07
C HIS A 55 -25.87 3.58 23.48
N ASP A 56 -26.17 2.34 23.80
CA ASP A 56 -26.74 1.93 25.08
C ASP A 56 -25.78 2.19 26.24
N TYR A 57 -24.47 2.03 26.02
CA TYR A 57 -23.45 2.44 26.97
C TYR A 57 -23.56 3.94 27.29
N PHE A 58 -23.69 4.81 26.29
CA PHE A 58 -23.78 6.25 26.49
C PHE A 58 -25.09 6.68 27.15
N GLU A 59 -26.22 6.04 26.80
CA GLU A 59 -27.53 6.36 27.36
C GLU A 59 -27.67 5.89 28.80
N ASN A 60 -27.08 4.73 29.13
CA ASN A 60 -27.13 4.17 30.49
C ASN A 60 -25.95 4.60 31.38
N TYR A 61 -25.04 5.44 30.87
CA TYR A 61 -23.79 5.79 31.56
C TYR A 61 -23.98 6.35 32.97
N SER A 62 -24.95 7.26 33.16
CA SER A 62 -25.25 7.88 34.46
C SER A 62 -25.72 6.85 35.49
N THR A 63 -26.69 6.02 35.10
CA THR A 63 -27.25 4.94 35.92
C THR A 63 -26.16 3.91 36.25
N PHE A 64 -25.31 3.59 35.27
CA PHE A 64 -24.22 2.64 35.42
C PHE A 64 -23.20 3.11 36.47
N ILE A 65 -22.79 4.39 36.43
CA ILE A 65 -21.87 4.97 37.42
C ILE A 65 -22.44 4.92 38.84
N GLN A 66 -23.73 5.20 38.99
CA GLN A 66 -24.40 5.18 40.31
C GLN A 66 -24.39 3.76 40.88
N ASN A 67 -24.78 2.77 40.09
CA ASN A 67 -24.85 1.36 40.52
C ASN A 67 -23.48 0.75 40.84
N ILE A 68 -22.40 1.22 40.21
CA ILE A 68 -21.03 0.77 40.49
C ILE A 68 -20.59 1.15 41.90
N SER A 69 -21.11 2.24 42.46
CA SER A 69 -20.69 2.72 43.79
C SER A 69 -20.96 1.71 44.91
N ASP A 70 -21.87 0.76 44.69
CA ASP A 70 -22.38 -0.13 45.75
C ASP A 70 -21.89 -1.58 45.63
N LYS A 71 -21.14 -1.95 44.57
CA LYS A 71 -20.69 -3.33 44.33
C LYS A 71 -19.21 -3.42 43.98
N ALA A 72 -18.48 -4.09 44.86
CA ALA A 72 -17.10 -4.56 44.67
C ALA A 72 -16.92 -5.34 43.35
N LYS A 73 -15.66 -5.41 42.88
CA LYS A 73 -15.14 -6.20 41.76
C LYS A 73 -16.09 -7.29 41.29
N ASN A 74 -16.88 -6.97 40.27
CA ASN A 74 -17.71 -7.93 39.58
C ASN A 74 -17.07 -8.21 38.23
N GLU A 75 -16.58 -9.44 38.07
CA GLU A 75 -15.90 -9.89 36.86
C GLU A 75 -16.75 -9.66 35.61
N THR A 76 -18.07 -9.80 35.71
CA THR A 76 -18.99 -9.56 34.58
C THR A 76 -19.00 -8.10 34.13
N TYR A 77 -18.91 -7.13 35.06
CA TYR A 77 -18.79 -5.72 34.69
C TYR A 77 -17.46 -5.43 34.03
N CYS A 78 -16.37 -6.00 34.55
CA CYS A 78 -15.05 -5.85 33.94
C CYS A 78 -15.02 -6.39 32.51
N GLN A 79 -15.62 -7.56 32.25
CA GLN A 79 -15.73 -8.13 30.91
C GLN A 79 -16.56 -7.23 29.97
N TYR A 80 -17.69 -6.73 30.43
CA TYR A 80 -18.54 -5.83 29.65
C TYR A 80 -17.82 -4.50 29.32
N ILE A 81 -17.19 -3.87 30.31
CA ILE A 81 -16.48 -2.61 30.09
C ILE A 81 -15.27 -2.81 29.19
N ASP A 82 -14.55 -3.94 29.31
CA ASP A 82 -13.44 -4.24 28.41
C ASP A 82 -13.92 -4.42 26.95
N TYR A 83 -15.05 -5.10 26.75
CA TYR A 83 -15.71 -5.18 25.44
C TYR A 83 -16.04 -3.78 24.88
N ILE A 84 -16.71 -2.94 25.67
CA ILE A 84 -17.05 -1.56 25.28
C ILE A 84 -15.80 -0.74 25.01
N ASN A 85 -14.76 -0.87 25.82
CA ASN A 85 -13.47 -0.19 25.67
C ASN A 85 -12.80 -0.51 24.33
N ASN A 86 -12.83 -1.77 23.92
CA ASN A 86 -12.31 -2.21 22.62
C ASN A 86 -13.13 -1.63 21.46
N LEU A 87 -14.47 -1.61 21.57
CA LEU A 87 -15.31 -0.94 20.59
C LEU A 87 -15.04 0.57 20.55
N TYR A 88 -14.95 1.22 21.70
CA TYR A 88 -14.74 2.64 21.83
C TYR A 88 -13.47 3.07 21.09
N LYS A 89 -12.34 2.37 21.31
CA LYS A 89 -11.08 2.63 20.59
C LYS A 89 -11.22 2.53 19.08
N LYS A 90 -11.96 1.53 18.58
CA LYS A 90 -12.18 1.32 17.14
C LYS A 90 -12.99 2.48 16.53
N TYR A 91 -14.06 2.89 17.18
CA TYR A 91 -14.95 3.94 16.66
C TYR A 91 -14.43 5.35 16.94
N MET A 92 -13.60 5.57 17.97
CA MET A 92 -13.00 6.88 18.27
C MET A 92 -12.25 7.45 17.08
N ASN A 93 -11.41 6.64 16.42
CA ASN A 93 -10.64 7.06 15.24
C ASN A 93 -11.52 7.48 14.05
N ILE A 94 -12.71 6.89 13.95
CA ILE A 94 -13.62 7.11 12.81
C ILE A 94 -14.58 8.27 13.12
N CYS A 95 -15.05 8.33 14.36
CA CYS A 95 -16.15 9.18 14.77
C CYS A 95 -15.70 10.50 15.41
N CYS A 96 -14.46 10.56 15.90
CA CYS A 96 -13.92 11.70 16.64
C CYS A 96 -12.56 12.19 16.10
N PRO A 97 -12.39 12.39 14.78
CA PRO A 97 -11.14 12.92 14.27
C PRO A 97 -10.90 14.34 14.77
N CYS A 98 -9.66 14.59 15.18
CA CYS A 98 -9.18 15.91 15.52
C CYS A 98 -8.14 16.36 14.48
N TYR A 99 -8.22 17.64 14.11
CA TYR A 99 -7.33 18.29 13.14
C TYR A 99 -6.61 19.42 13.87
N SER A 100 -5.30 19.61 13.68
CA SER A 100 -4.59 20.75 14.29
C SER A 100 -4.37 21.91 13.33
N ARG A 101 -4.80 21.80 12.07
CA ARG A 101 -4.68 22.88 11.07
C ARG A 101 -6.00 23.14 10.35
N PRO A 102 -6.40 24.41 10.19
CA PRO A 102 -5.69 25.65 10.57
C PRO A 102 -5.72 25.96 12.08
N LYS A 103 -6.63 25.35 12.86
CA LYS A 103 -6.71 25.40 14.32
C LYS A 103 -7.06 24.01 14.85
N TYR A 104 -6.77 23.74 16.13
CA TYR A 104 -7.22 22.51 16.78
C TYR A 104 -8.75 22.47 16.84
N ALA A 105 -9.35 21.53 16.14
CA ALA A 105 -10.77 21.27 16.13
C ALA A 105 -11.02 19.77 15.99
N CYS A 106 -11.99 19.25 16.75
CA CYS A 106 -12.45 17.88 16.63
C CYS A 106 -13.85 17.88 16.03
N GLU A 107 -14.10 16.95 15.11
CA GLU A 107 -15.39 16.78 14.47
C GLU A 107 -16.07 15.51 14.98
N GLU A 108 -17.39 15.60 15.23
CA GLU A 108 -18.20 14.43 15.59
C GLU A 108 -18.94 13.92 14.35
N HIS A 109 -18.50 12.78 13.81
CA HIS A 109 -19.12 12.19 12.61
C HIS A 109 -20.24 11.20 12.93
N CYS A 110 -20.31 10.69 14.16
CA CYS A 110 -21.23 9.61 14.54
C CYS A 110 -22.19 9.99 15.69
N PRO A 111 -22.87 11.14 15.66
CA PRO A 111 -23.65 11.63 16.81
C PRO A 111 -24.82 10.72 17.20
N LYS A 112 -25.26 9.84 16.29
CA LYS A 112 -26.39 8.92 16.53
C LYS A 112 -26.07 7.81 17.54
N PHE A 113 -24.81 7.40 17.69
CA PHE A 113 -24.45 6.26 18.53
C PHE A 113 -23.13 6.44 19.28
N PHE A 114 -22.38 7.52 19.03
CA PHE A 114 -21.07 7.74 19.62
C PHE A 114 -20.94 9.16 20.18
N LYS A 115 -20.32 9.29 21.35
CA LYS A 115 -20.01 10.59 21.98
C LYS A 115 -18.50 10.70 22.16
N CYS A 116 -17.89 11.78 21.67
CA CYS A 116 -16.43 11.96 21.68
C CYS A 116 -15.87 12.50 23.01
N ASN A 117 -16.77 12.94 23.90
CA ASN A 117 -16.38 13.57 25.16
C ASN A 117 -15.60 12.58 26.06
N ARG A 118 -14.43 13.03 26.53
CA ARG A 118 -13.53 12.27 27.42
C ARG A 118 -14.23 11.71 28.65
N LYS A 119 -15.27 12.39 29.18
CA LYS A 119 -16.03 11.90 30.34
C LYS A 119 -16.56 10.48 30.17
N PHE A 120 -16.80 10.02 28.93
CA PHE A 120 -17.31 8.70 28.64
C PHE A 120 -16.21 7.67 28.35
N PHE A 121 -14.94 7.95 28.63
CA PHE A 121 -13.89 6.98 28.34
C PHE A 121 -14.05 5.76 29.25
N PRO A 122 -14.15 4.54 28.68
CA PRO A 122 -14.35 3.32 29.47
C PRO A 122 -13.20 3.05 30.45
N ILE A 123 -12.01 3.60 30.20
CA ILE A 123 -10.85 3.47 31.09
C ILE A 123 -11.10 3.98 32.51
N TYR A 124 -11.88 5.06 32.68
CA TYR A 124 -12.23 5.58 34.00
C TYR A 124 -13.09 4.58 34.78
N LEU A 125 -13.92 3.81 34.08
CA LEU A 125 -14.73 2.76 34.71
C LEU A 125 -13.88 1.53 35.03
N LEU A 126 -12.92 1.16 34.17
CA LEU A 126 -11.98 0.07 34.44
C LEU A 126 -11.12 0.35 35.67
N ASP A 127 -10.67 1.59 35.84
CA ASP A 127 -9.91 2.05 37.00
C ASP A 127 -10.78 2.06 38.26
N LYS A 128 -11.96 2.69 38.20
CA LYS A 128 -12.90 2.76 39.34
C LYS A 128 -13.34 1.38 39.86
N LEU A 129 -13.44 0.39 38.98
CA LEU A 129 -13.81 -0.98 39.34
C LEU A 129 -12.60 -1.89 39.65
N GLU A 130 -11.39 -1.35 39.58
CA GLU A 130 -10.14 -2.09 39.77
C GLU A 130 -10.05 -3.34 38.86
N CYS A 131 -10.55 -3.24 37.63
CA CYS A 131 -10.59 -4.36 36.68
C CYS A 131 -9.21 -4.71 36.13
N LYS A 132 -8.25 -3.79 36.20
CA LYS A 132 -6.89 -3.91 35.69
C LYS A 132 -5.92 -3.32 36.70
N ASP A 133 -4.67 -3.79 36.66
CA ASP A 133 -3.58 -3.20 37.43
C ASP A 133 -3.14 -1.85 36.86
N ASN A 134 -2.52 -1.02 37.70
CA ASN A 134 -2.12 0.34 37.36
C ASN A 134 -1.24 0.41 36.10
N VAL A 135 -0.36 -0.57 35.90
CA VAL A 135 0.54 -0.63 34.73
C VAL A 135 -0.26 -0.84 33.45
N SER A 136 -1.26 -1.73 33.46
CA SER A 136 -2.13 -1.96 32.32
C SER A 136 -3.02 -0.75 32.01
N LEU A 137 -3.56 -0.09 33.04
CA LEU A 137 -4.35 1.14 32.89
C LEU A 137 -3.52 2.27 32.26
N GLN A 138 -2.26 2.45 32.69
CA GLN A 138 -1.39 3.47 32.11
C GLN A 138 -1.16 3.23 30.61
N LYS A 139 -0.83 1.99 30.21
CA LYS A 139 -0.65 1.63 28.79
C LYS A 139 -1.91 1.87 27.97
N GLU A 140 -3.08 1.62 28.55
CA GLU A 140 -4.33 1.89 27.85
C GLU A 140 -4.63 3.38 27.71
N ASN A 141 -4.32 4.19 28.73
CA ASN A 141 -4.46 5.65 28.66
C ASN A 141 -3.54 6.24 27.58
N GLU A 142 -2.28 5.80 27.53
CA GLU A 142 -1.34 6.18 26.47
C GLU A 142 -1.90 5.86 25.08
N LYS A 143 -2.51 4.68 24.92
CA LYS A 143 -3.19 4.29 23.67
C LYS A 143 -4.38 5.20 23.35
N PHE A 144 -5.17 5.63 24.34
CA PHE A 144 -6.27 6.57 24.10
C PHE A 144 -5.78 7.95 23.66
N GLU A 145 -4.75 8.47 24.33
CA GLU A 145 -4.17 9.76 23.95
C GLU A 145 -3.55 9.71 22.54
N SER A 146 -2.92 8.60 22.16
CA SER A 146 -2.44 8.45 20.78
C SER A 146 -3.59 8.50 19.76
N LEU A 147 -4.76 7.91 20.05
CA LEU A 147 -5.91 7.94 19.13
C LEU A 147 -6.48 9.35 18.91
N ILE A 148 -6.32 10.25 19.87
CA ILE A 148 -6.79 11.65 19.78
C ILE A 148 -5.85 12.51 18.90
N VAL A 149 -4.55 12.19 18.91
CA VAL A 149 -3.51 13.03 18.30
C VAL A 149 -3.29 12.70 16.81
N ASP A 150 -3.70 11.53 16.35
CA ASP A 150 -3.10 10.90 15.16
C ASP A 150 -3.91 10.99 13.86
N LEU A 151 -4.40 12.18 13.52
CA LEU A 151 -4.70 12.52 12.12
C LEU A 151 -3.76 13.61 11.58
N ASP A 152 -3.34 14.53 12.46
CA ASP A 152 -2.55 15.70 12.07
C ASP A 152 -1.06 15.37 11.89
N VAL A 153 -0.50 14.42 12.65
CA VAL A 153 0.87 13.92 12.45
C VAL A 153 0.98 13.10 11.17
N ILE A 154 0.02 12.19 10.92
CA ILE A 154 -0.08 11.39 9.69
C ILE A 154 -0.27 12.29 8.46
N ARG A 155 -1.11 13.32 8.54
CA ARG A 155 -1.29 14.27 7.43
C ARG A 155 -0.09 15.19 7.27
N LYS A 156 0.58 15.60 8.35
CA LYS A 156 1.81 16.43 8.28
C LYS A 156 2.95 15.67 7.64
N SER A 157 3.13 14.37 7.91
CA SER A 157 4.15 13.56 7.23
C SER A 157 3.85 13.42 5.73
N GLN A 158 2.58 13.20 5.36
CA GLN A 158 2.14 13.17 3.96
C GLN A 158 2.25 14.54 3.27
N LEU A 159 1.94 15.64 3.97
CA LEU A 159 2.03 17.00 3.46
C LEU A 159 3.49 17.45 3.29
N VAL A 160 4.37 17.06 4.21
CA VAL A 160 5.81 17.26 4.10
C VAL A 160 6.35 16.49 2.90
N ALA A 161 5.99 15.21 2.74
CA ALA A 161 6.40 14.39 1.59
C ALA A 161 5.89 14.97 0.25
N THR A 162 4.63 15.41 0.19
CA THR A 162 4.05 16.02 -1.02
C THR A 162 4.63 17.41 -1.32
N ASN A 163 4.94 18.22 -0.30
CA ASN A 163 5.63 19.49 -0.48
C ASN A 163 7.08 19.30 -0.94
N PHE A 164 7.80 18.32 -0.41
CA PHE A 164 9.12 17.95 -0.92
C PHE A 164 9.05 17.49 -2.37
N TYR A 165 8.09 16.63 -2.72
CA TYR A 165 7.88 16.21 -4.11
C TYR A 165 7.54 17.40 -5.03
N LYS A 166 6.66 18.31 -4.58
CA LYS A 166 6.28 19.51 -5.33
C LYS A 166 7.45 20.48 -5.49
N MET A 167 8.28 20.66 -4.46
CA MET A 167 9.50 21.47 -4.50
C MET A 167 10.52 20.88 -5.48
N LEU A 168 10.70 19.56 -5.49
CA LEU A 168 11.59 18.87 -6.44
C LEU A 168 11.10 18.91 -7.89
N THR A 169 9.78 18.95 -8.12
CA THR A 169 9.19 18.80 -9.47
C THR A 169 8.72 20.10 -10.12
N LYS A 170 8.31 21.12 -9.34
CA LYS A 170 7.80 22.38 -9.89
C LYS A 170 8.85 23.47 -10.02
N ASP A 171 9.93 23.42 -9.25
CA ASP A 171 10.94 24.47 -9.26
C ASP A 171 11.97 24.20 -10.37
N TYR A 172 12.09 25.14 -11.32
CA TYR A 172 12.95 24.99 -12.49
C TYR A 172 14.42 24.80 -12.11
N PHE A 173 14.85 25.41 -11.00
CA PHE A 173 16.20 25.28 -10.48
C PHE A 173 16.50 23.86 -9.98
N TYR A 174 15.63 23.29 -9.13
CA TYR A 174 15.79 21.93 -8.62
C TYR A 174 15.64 20.86 -9.70
N ARG A 175 14.74 21.07 -10.66
CA ARG A 175 14.58 20.19 -11.82
C ARG A 175 15.84 20.17 -12.70
N PHE A 176 16.46 21.33 -12.92
CA PHE A 176 17.73 21.43 -13.64
C PHE A 176 18.84 20.68 -12.89
N ILE A 177 19.02 20.97 -11.60
CA ILE A 177 20.02 20.33 -10.74
C ILE A 177 19.85 18.80 -10.74
N PHE A 178 18.63 18.30 -10.53
CA PHE A 178 18.37 16.86 -10.50
C PHE A 178 18.66 16.20 -11.87
N SER A 179 18.32 16.87 -12.96
CA SER A 179 18.62 16.40 -14.32
C SER A 179 20.13 16.31 -14.56
N THR A 180 20.90 17.30 -14.10
CA THR A 180 22.37 17.27 -14.20
C THR A 180 22.99 16.15 -13.38
N TYR A 181 22.50 15.89 -12.17
CA TYR A 181 23.00 14.78 -11.33
C TYR A 181 22.63 13.42 -11.89
N ILE A 182 21.45 13.26 -12.51
CA ILE A 182 21.09 12.03 -13.22
C ILE A 182 22.08 11.78 -14.38
N LEU A 183 22.35 12.81 -15.18
CA LEU A 183 23.30 12.70 -16.29
C LEU A 183 24.70 12.34 -15.79
N LEU A 184 25.19 13.01 -14.75
CA LEU A 184 26.48 12.68 -14.13
C LEU A 184 26.50 11.25 -13.57
N GLY A 185 25.41 10.81 -12.94
CA GLY A 185 25.27 9.42 -12.48
C GLY A 185 25.35 8.41 -13.62
N ILE A 186 24.70 8.69 -14.75
CA ILE A 186 24.79 7.85 -15.95
C ILE A 186 26.23 7.81 -16.48
N PHE A 187 26.92 8.95 -16.58
CA PHE A 187 28.31 8.99 -17.02
C PHE A 187 29.24 8.22 -16.09
N LEU A 188 29.04 8.31 -14.77
CA LEU A 188 29.80 7.53 -13.79
C LEU A 188 29.55 6.03 -13.95
N ILE A 189 28.29 5.61 -14.14
CA ILE A 189 27.94 4.21 -14.36
C ILE A 189 28.58 3.68 -15.65
N ILE A 190 28.52 4.44 -16.75
CA ILE A 190 29.18 4.09 -18.01
C ILE A 190 30.70 4.00 -17.83
N PHE A 191 31.31 4.93 -17.09
CA PHE A 191 32.75 4.92 -16.81
C PHE A 191 33.16 3.67 -16.01
N LEU A 192 32.36 3.28 -15.01
CA LEU A 192 32.56 2.05 -14.27
C LEU A 192 32.42 0.84 -15.20
N PHE A 193 31.38 0.77 -16.03
CA PHE A 193 31.22 -0.33 -16.98
C PHE A 193 32.32 -0.38 -18.05
N TYR A 194 32.80 0.76 -18.52
CA TYR A 194 33.92 0.84 -19.45
C TYR A 194 35.21 0.29 -18.83
N LYS A 195 35.45 0.58 -17.55
CA LYS A 195 36.64 0.12 -16.83
C LYS A 195 36.53 -1.33 -16.34
N PHE A 196 35.33 -1.81 -16.01
CA PHE A 196 35.10 -3.09 -15.34
C PHE A 196 34.38 -4.16 -16.18
N ILE A 197 33.80 -3.84 -17.34
CA ILE A 197 33.36 -4.85 -18.30
C ILE A 197 34.52 -5.08 -19.29
N PRO A 198 35.19 -6.25 -19.29
CA PRO A 198 36.24 -6.56 -20.26
C PRO A 198 35.59 -6.89 -21.62
N ILE A 199 34.95 -5.91 -22.25
CA ILE A 199 34.30 -6.04 -23.56
C ILE A 199 35.34 -6.41 -24.62
N GLY A 200 36.61 -6.03 -24.43
CA GLY A 200 37.73 -6.47 -25.27
C GLY A 200 37.95 -7.99 -25.28
N PHE A 201 37.67 -8.70 -24.17
CA PHE A 201 37.84 -10.15 -24.10
C PHE A 201 36.65 -10.91 -24.72
N ILE A 202 35.43 -10.39 -24.54
CA ILE A 202 34.20 -11.02 -25.06
C ILE A 202 34.07 -10.80 -26.58
N LEU A 203 34.36 -9.59 -27.08
CA LEU A 203 34.35 -9.31 -28.53
C LEU A 203 35.36 -10.18 -29.28
N ASN A 204 36.58 -10.37 -28.75
CA ASN A 204 37.57 -11.24 -29.40
C ASN A 204 37.11 -12.70 -29.46
N LYS A 205 36.37 -13.17 -28.46
CA LYS A 205 35.80 -14.52 -28.42
C LYS A 205 34.66 -14.72 -29.41
N ILE A 206 33.84 -13.69 -29.65
CA ILE A 206 32.75 -13.71 -30.64
C ILE A 206 33.33 -13.65 -32.07
N ILE A 207 34.27 -12.73 -32.33
CA ILE A 207 34.95 -12.59 -33.64
C ILE A 207 35.75 -13.85 -33.99
N SER A 208 36.39 -14.50 -33.00
CA SER A 208 37.12 -15.75 -33.21
C SER A 208 36.20 -16.91 -33.58
N LYS A 209 35.00 -17.02 -32.96
CA LYS A 209 33.98 -18.01 -33.34
C LYS A 209 33.44 -17.78 -34.76
N GLU A 210 33.28 -16.52 -35.17
CA GLU A 210 32.83 -16.15 -36.52
C GLU A 210 33.88 -16.48 -37.60
N LYS A 211 35.17 -16.30 -37.30
CA LYS A 211 36.28 -16.73 -38.17
C LYS A 211 36.34 -18.25 -38.39
N GLN A 212 36.06 -19.07 -37.38
CA GLN A 212 36.03 -20.53 -37.52
C GLN A 212 34.86 -21.00 -38.41
N ILE A 213 33.70 -20.36 -38.32
CA ILE A 213 32.53 -20.71 -39.14
C ILE A 213 32.75 -20.33 -40.62
N ASN A 214 33.38 -19.18 -40.88
CA ASN A 214 33.67 -18.73 -42.26
C ASN A 214 34.75 -19.55 -42.97
N TYR A 215 35.70 -20.15 -42.24
CA TYR A 215 36.72 -21.03 -42.84
C TYR A 215 36.12 -22.34 -43.37
N HIS A 216 35.09 -22.88 -42.71
CA HIS A 216 34.39 -24.09 -43.16
C HIS A 216 33.45 -23.84 -44.35
N ASN A 217 32.88 -22.63 -44.48
CA ASN A 217 31.98 -22.29 -45.60
C ASN A 217 32.72 -21.83 -46.87
N GLY A 218 33.99 -21.42 -46.76
CA GLY A 218 34.79 -20.92 -47.89
C GLY A 218 35.41 -22.00 -48.80
N GLU A 219 35.46 -23.26 -48.36
CA GLU A 219 36.02 -24.37 -49.16
C GLU A 219 35.08 -24.90 -50.25
N GLY A 220 33.77 -24.66 -50.13
CA GLY A 220 32.77 -25.06 -51.15
C GLY A 220 32.86 -24.24 -52.43
N ASN A 221 32.96 -22.91 -52.30
CA ASN A 221 32.85 -21.99 -53.45
C ASN A 221 34.15 -21.87 -54.28
N ARG A 222 35.30 -22.28 -53.74
CA ARG A 222 36.58 -22.20 -54.45
C ARG A 222 36.73 -23.29 -55.52
N LYS A 223 36.02 -24.41 -55.40
CA LYS A 223 36.04 -25.50 -56.39
C LYS A 223 35.22 -25.16 -57.64
N GLU A 224 34.06 -24.51 -57.49
CA GLU A 224 33.21 -24.11 -58.63
C GLU A 224 33.84 -22.99 -59.48
N LEU A 225 34.54 -22.02 -58.88
CA LEU A 225 35.15 -20.91 -59.62
C LEU A 225 36.36 -21.37 -60.48
N LEU A 226 37.13 -22.36 -60.00
CA LEU A 226 38.27 -22.96 -60.72
C LEU A 226 37.84 -23.79 -61.94
N GLU A 227 36.61 -24.30 -61.94
CA GLU A 227 36.03 -25.09 -63.04
C GLU A 227 35.50 -24.17 -64.15
N TYR A 228 34.98 -22.99 -63.80
CA TYR A 228 34.53 -21.97 -64.75
C TYR A 228 35.68 -21.22 -65.44
N GLU A 229 36.78 -20.94 -64.74
CA GLU A 229 37.93 -20.21 -65.30
C GLU A 229 38.79 -21.07 -66.26
N LYS A 230 38.77 -22.41 -66.11
CA LYS A 230 39.42 -23.34 -67.06
C LYS A 230 38.73 -23.41 -68.42
N GLN A 231 37.45 -23.06 -68.54
CA GLN A 231 36.72 -23.12 -69.81
C GLN A 231 36.94 -21.90 -70.73
N TYR A 232 37.48 -20.79 -70.23
CA TYR A 232 37.63 -19.53 -71.01
C TYR A 232 39.07 -19.14 -71.36
N LEU A 233 40.10 -19.87 -70.89
CA LEU A 233 41.51 -19.61 -71.21
C LEU A 233 42.12 -20.69 -72.12
N ASN A 234 41.43 -21.00 -73.23
CA ASN A 234 42.03 -21.71 -74.35
C ASN A 234 42.23 -20.72 -75.51
N GLY A 235 43.22 -19.85 -75.35
CA GLY A 235 43.59 -18.80 -76.31
C GLY A 235 45.06 -18.43 -76.14
N ASN A 236 45.88 -18.87 -77.09
CA ASN A 236 47.33 -18.85 -77.10
C ASN A 236 47.92 -17.41 -77.09
N SER A 237 48.77 -17.07 -76.12
CA SER A 237 49.62 -15.86 -76.18
C SER A 237 50.87 -16.01 -75.32
N ASN A 238 52.02 -15.69 -75.93
CA ASN A 238 53.37 -16.01 -75.47
C ASN A 238 53.84 -15.18 -74.26
N LYS A 239 54.59 -15.88 -73.39
CA LYS A 239 55.25 -15.41 -72.16
C LYS A 239 56.14 -14.17 -72.38
N ASN A 240 55.96 -13.15 -71.53
CA ASN A 240 57.06 -12.32 -71.02
C ASN A 240 56.78 -11.91 -69.57
N ARG A 241 57.73 -12.20 -68.67
CA ARG A 241 57.63 -12.00 -67.21
C ARG A 241 57.94 -10.54 -66.85
N LEU A 242 57.00 -9.83 -66.24
CA LEU A 242 57.22 -8.53 -65.59
C LEU A 242 57.59 -8.76 -64.12
N ARG A 243 58.74 -8.24 -63.68
CA ARG A 243 59.19 -8.19 -62.28
C ARG A 243 59.05 -6.76 -61.78
N ILE A 244 58.36 -6.56 -60.66
CA ILE A 244 58.36 -5.28 -59.93
C ILE A 244 58.73 -5.61 -58.47
N ALA A 245 59.77 -4.96 -57.97
CA ALA A 245 60.23 -5.04 -56.58
C ALA A 245 59.73 -3.80 -55.81
N TYR A 246 59.40 -3.97 -54.53
CA TYR A 246 59.10 -2.86 -53.61
C TYR A 246 60.23 -2.73 -52.59
N HIS A 247 60.66 -1.49 -52.36
CA HIS A 247 61.61 -1.10 -51.32
C HIS A 247 60.90 -0.93 -49.97
N SER A 248 61.62 -1.26 -48.88
CA SER A 248 61.25 -1.00 -47.51
C SER A 248 61.92 0.28 -46.99
N THR A 249 61.14 1.16 -46.38
CA THR A 249 61.60 2.13 -45.38
C THR A 249 60.56 2.18 -44.28
#